data_AF-M7ANM8-F1
#
_entry.id   AF-M7ANM8-F1
#
_cell.length_a   1.000
_cell.length_b   1.000
_cell.length_c   1.000
_cell.angle_alpha   90.00
_cell.angle_beta   90.00
_cell.angle_gamma   90.00
#
_symmetry.space_group_name_H-M   'P 1'
#
loop_
_entity.id
_entity.type
_entity.pdbx_description
1 polymer ?
#
loop_
_entity_poly.entity_id
_entity_poly.type
_entity_poly.pdbx_seq_one_letter_code
_entity_poly.pdbx_strand_id
1 'polypeptide(L)'
;MGFYPCPITVTWEQRDQVTLGKQLTSGIQLNGDRTFQIQVSIEQGQEGVSPAEHVFVVRHSSLGDAPLRVTWGVHHLSHLQLISPWAAPGLPKLLHVMMVDDLVRSTYDSNTRRLAPRSGYNPANQEFWSAGNAACMAWDSWVETKYQALVQEVNASSPQAEPYHMQILKTCELDDATGAVRAVTRYSLNGEDVLRYQSDQNRWFSEHPAAWRVAERWNREGETFTVWNLIQPQHCRFFIELTLPFIAQKTAQPSVRVALVPGTQDRPRCLVCHVTGFYPRDIEVIWERGGQVVHGEQLTSGILPNGDLTFQIQVSIELGQEGVGPAEHVCVAYRPVHGSLVPRKDSLGTDIFRNDNGDCIVHSDLGCYLQMELLENIKIQRLHPLCQGGDDYLGCVEDPNIYIIKGSSYRVVKDLSMDEEAKVYELHPSCCGGDTT
;
A
#
# COMPACT_ATOMS: atom_id res chain seq x y z
N MET A 1 -0.55 8.24 8.73
CA MET A 1 -0.40 7.56 10.04
C MET A 1 0.85 8.10 10.73
N GLY A 2 0.93 8.06 12.06
CA GLY A 2 2.16 8.34 12.80
C GLY A 2 2.47 9.82 13.03
N PHE A 3 1.49 10.72 12.89
CA PHE A 3 1.75 12.16 12.97
C PHE A 3 1.57 12.70 14.39
N TYR A 4 2.37 13.69 14.76
CA TYR A 4 2.27 14.43 16.01
C TYR A 4 2.92 15.81 15.85
N PRO A 5 2.31 16.92 16.29
CA PRO A 5 1.09 17.02 17.11
C PRO A 5 -0.22 16.78 16.34
N CYS A 6 -1.35 16.64 17.05
CA CYS A 6 -2.66 16.31 16.44
C CYS A 6 -3.12 17.23 15.28
N PRO A 7 -2.89 18.57 15.31
CA PRO A 7 -3.33 19.43 14.22
C PRO A 7 -2.70 19.04 12.87
N ILE A 8 -3.55 18.59 11.94
CA ILE A 8 -3.18 18.20 10.58
C ILE A 8 -4.17 18.79 9.58
N THR A 9 -3.72 19.10 8.38
CA THR A 9 -4.59 19.52 7.27
C THR A 9 -4.33 18.60 6.08
N VAL A 10 -5.39 18.03 5.54
CA VAL A 10 -5.36 17.02 4.47
C VAL A 10 -6.38 17.38 3.40
N THR A 11 -5.94 17.46 2.16
CA THR A 11 -6.76 17.89 1.01
C THR A 11 -6.45 17.07 -0.23
N TRP A 12 -7.44 16.87 -1.08
CA TRP A 12 -7.24 16.37 -2.44
C TRP A 12 -7.17 17.56 -3.43
N GLU A 13 -6.05 17.67 -4.14
CA GLU A 13 -5.81 18.65 -5.20
C GLU A 13 -5.87 17.94 -6.57
N GLN A 14 -6.58 18.51 -7.54
CA GLN A 14 -6.50 18.15 -8.96
C GLN A 14 -5.70 19.25 -9.68
N ARG A 15 -4.94 18.96 -10.74
CA ARG A 15 -4.08 19.96 -11.44
C ARG A 15 -4.77 21.33 -11.57
N ASP A 16 -4.31 22.28 -10.76
CA ASP A 16 -4.74 23.69 -10.67
C ASP A 16 -6.20 23.97 -10.23
N GLN A 17 -6.95 23.00 -9.69
CA GLN A 17 -8.25 23.22 -9.04
C GLN A 17 -8.42 22.46 -7.71
N VAL A 18 -8.99 23.13 -6.71
CA VAL A 18 -9.38 22.53 -5.42
C VAL A 18 -10.73 21.81 -5.61
N THR A 19 -10.63 20.50 -5.86
CA THR A 19 -11.62 19.41 -5.71
C THR A 19 -12.91 19.44 -6.58
N LEU A 20 -13.12 18.38 -7.36
CA LEU A 20 -14.39 17.91 -7.94
C LEU A 20 -14.81 16.59 -7.23
N GLY A 21 -15.11 16.64 -5.93
CA GLY A 21 -15.53 15.44 -5.19
C GLY A 21 -15.72 15.69 -3.69
N LYS A 22 -16.60 14.92 -3.03
CA LYS A 22 -16.81 15.01 -1.58
C LYS A 22 -15.70 14.25 -0.87
N GLN A 23 -14.88 14.96 -0.10
CA GLN A 23 -13.88 14.36 0.77
C GLN A 23 -14.58 13.71 1.98
N LEU A 24 -14.35 12.42 2.18
CA LEU A 24 -14.77 11.66 3.34
C LEU A 24 -13.57 11.52 4.26
N THR A 25 -13.72 11.92 5.52
CA THR A 25 -12.62 11.88 6.51
C THR A 25 -13.10 11.03 7.68
N SER A 26 -12.33 10.02 8.06
CA SER A 26 -12.55 9.31 9.32
C SER A 26 -12.29 10.25 10.50
N GLY A 27 -12.77 9.88 11.68
CA GLY A 27 -12.24 10.49 12.91
C GLY A 27 -10.73 10.26 13.03
N ILE A 28 -10.01 11.22 13.63
CA ILE A 28 -8.60 11.03 14.00
C ILE A 28 -8.53 9.98 15.11
N GLN A 29 -7.69 8.97 14.92
CA GLN A 29 -7.46 7.90 15.89
C GLN A 29 -6.09 8.05 16.54
N LEU A 30 -6.00 7.67 17.82
CA LEU A 30 -4.75 7.63 18.58
C LEU A 30 -4.10 6.25 18.44
N ASN A 31 -2.82 6.24 18.10
CA ASN A 31 -2.01 5.04 18.03
C ASN A 31 -1.45 4.69 19.42
N GLY A 32 -1.12 3.40 19.63
CA GLY A 32 -0.52 2.93 20.89
C GLY A 32 0.82 3.58 21.27
N ASP A 33 1.52 4.18 20.30
CA ASP A 33 2.79 4.92 20.48
C ASP A 33 2.60 6.43 20.77
N ARG A 34 1.35 6.86 21.01
CA ARG A 34 0.94 8.26 21.26
C ARG A 34 1.01 9.18 20.05
N THR A 35 1.18 8.64 18.84
CA THR A 35 0.99 9.38 17.59
C THR A 35 -0.45 9.27 17.10
N PHE A 36 -0.82 10.05 16.09
CA PHE A 36 -2.18 10.07 15.52
C PHE A 36 -2.21 9.45 14.12
N GLN A 37 -3.40 8.99 13.72
CA GLN A 37 -3.69 8.59 12.35
C GLN A 37 -5.07 9.09 11.92
N ILE A 38 -5.25 9.23 10.60
CA ILE A 38 -6.50 9.64 9.98
C ILE A 38 -6.59 8.93 8.63
N GLN A 39 -7.79 8.47 8.28
CA GLN A 39 -8.10 7.92 6.96
C GLN A 39 -8.94 8.94 6.22
N VAL A 40 -8.56 9.22 4.98
CA VAL A 40 -9.25 10.18 4.12
C VAL A 40 -9.47 9.52 2.78
N SER A 41 -10.70 9.53 2.32
CA SER A 41 -11.09 9.06 0.99
C SER A 41 -11.79 10.18 0.23
N ILE A 42 -11.86 10.04 -1.08
CA ILE A 42 -12.62 10.93 -1.96
C ILE A 42 -13.57 10.06 -2.77
N GLU A 43 -14.85 10.44 -2.80
CA GLU A 43 -15.80 9.85 -3.73
C GLU A 43 -15.51 10.42 -5.13
N GLN A 44 -15.10 9.55 -6.06
CA GLN A 44 -14.98 9.91 -7.46
C GLN A 44 -16.35 9.78 -8.14
N GLY A 45 -16.83 10.86 -8.76
CA GLY A 45 -18.01 10.79 -9.62
C GLY A 45 -17.76 9.89 -10.83
N GLN A 46 -18.83 9.34 -11.41
CA GLN A 46 -18.79 8.38 -12.54
C GLN A 46 -18.14 8.89 -13.85
N GLU A 47 -17.61 10.11 -13.90
CA GLU A 47 -17.03 10.68 -15.13
C GLU A 47 -15.50 10.72 -15.09
N GLY A 48 -14.88 9.77 -15.80
CA GLY A 48 -13.68 9.95 -16.64
C GLY A 48 -12.36 10.44 -16.02
N VAL A 49 -12.31 10.82 -14.74
CA VAL A 49 -11.08 11.33 -14.10
C VAL A 49 -10.29 10.16 -13.52
N SER A 50 -9.09 9.93 -14.04
CA SER A 50 -8.19 8.89 -13.54
C SER A 50 -7.79 9.17 -12.08
N PRO A 51 -7.71 8.16 -11.18
CA PRO A 51 -7.15 8.31 -9.84
C PRO A 51 -5.76 8.96 -9.81
N ALA A 52 -4.99 8.77 -10.88
CA ALA A 52 -3.67 9.36 -11.09
C ALA A 52 -3.67 10.91 -11.23
N GLU A 53 -4.82 11.55 -11.45
CA GLU A 53 -4.93 13.01 -11.53
C GLU A 53 -5.14 13.70 -10.16
N HIS A 54 -5.34 12.91 -9.11
CA HIS A 54 -5.57 13.39 -7.76
C HIS A 54 -4.28 13.34 -6.93
N VAL A 55 -3.90 14.46 -6.34
CA VAL A 55 -2.78 14.59 -5.41
C VAL A 55 -3.35 14.70 -3.99
N PHE A 56 -3.03 13.76 -3.13
CA PHE A 56 -3.31 13.86 -1.71
C PHE A 56 -2.24 14.72 -1.03
N VAL A 57 -2.64 15.86 -0.50
CA VAL A 57 -1.74 16.86 0.09
C VAL A 57 -1.90 16.88 1.60
N VAL A 58 -0.81 16.63 2.30
CA VAL A 58 -0.72 16.62 3.76
C VAL A 58 0.12 17.81 4.22
N ARG A 59 -0.48 18.65 5.06
CA ARG A 59 0.17 19.76 5.75
C ARG A 59 0.16 19.47 7.24
N HIS A 60 1.35 19.52 7.82
CA HIS A 60 1.57 19.19 9.21
C HIS A 60 2.81 19.94 9.71
N SER A 61 2.82 20.37 10.98
CA SER A 61 3.90 21.22 11.51
C SER A 61 5.28 20.56 11.46
N SER A 62 5.35 19.22 11.51
CA SER A 62 6.62 18.47 11.36
C SER A 62 7.20 18.51 9.94
N LEU A 63 6.44 18.97 8.95
CA LEU A 63 6.88 19.09 7.55
C LEU A 63 7.39 20.50 7.21
N GLY A 64 7.29 21.45 8.14
CA GLY A 64 7.63 22.85 7.89
C GLY A 64 6.76 23.46 6.77
N ASP A 65 7.38 24.26 5.90
CA ASP A 65 6.69 24.96 4.81
C ASP A 65 6.40 24.09 3.57
N ALA A 66 6.93 22.87 3.53
CA ALA A 66 6.79 21.96 2.40
C ALA A 66 5.68 20.92 2.66
N PRO A 67 4.49 21.02 2.03
CA PRO A 67 3.49 19.98 2.18
C PRO A 67 3.97 18.65 1.58
N LEU A 68 3.60 17.54 2.22
CA LEU A 68 3.78 16.22 1.64
C LEU A 68 2.70 16.02 0.57
N ARG A 69 3.09 15.63 -0.63
CA ARG A 69 2.19 15.34 -1.75
C ARG A 69 2.31 13.87 -2.11
N VAL A 70 1.18 13.18 -2.14
CA VAL A 70 1.08 11.75 -2.44
C VAL A 70 0.16 11.61 -3.64
N THR A 71 0.71 11.18 -4.77
CA THR A 71 -0.07 10.82 -5.97
C THR A 71 -0.41 9.34 -5.97
N TRP A 72 -1.50 8.99 -6.64
CA TRP A 72 -1.85 7.58 -6.86
C TRP A 72 -0.88 6.97 -7.87
N GLY A 73 -0.46 5.72 -7.67
CA GLY A 73 0.53 5.06 -8.53
C GLY A 73 1.95 5.59 -8.37
N VAL A 74 2.36 5.94 -7.13
CA VAL A 74 3.76 6.22 -6.83
C VAL A 74 4.44 4.97 -6.31
N HIS A 75 5.51 4.58 -6.99
CA HIS A 75 6.38 3.50 -6.58
C HIS A 75 7.68 4.04 -5.98
N HIS A 76 8.18 3.35 -4.96
CA HIS A 76 9.34 3.76 -4.20
C HIS A 76 10.51 2.79 -4.40
N LEU A 77 11.67 3.28 -4.83
CA LEU A 77 12.93 2.58 -4.70
C LEU A 77 13.70 3.13 -3.50
N SER A 78 14.09 2.26 -2.57
CA SER A 78 14.87 2.65 -1.40
C SER A 78 16.16 1.84 -1.28
N HIS A 79 17.27 2.53 -1.05
CA HIS A 79 18.55 1.95 -0.66
C HIS A 79 18.87 2.41 0.76
N LEU A 80 18.83 1.48 1.71
CA LEU A 80 19.24 1.70 3.10
C LEU A 80 20.64 1.11 3.30
N GLN A 81 21.59 1.93 3.73
CA GLN A 81 22.93 1.50 4.12
C GLN A 81 23.12 1.75 5.60
N LEU A 82 23.49 0.71 6.35
CA LEU A 82 23.87 0.80 7.75
C LEU A 82 25.37 0.54 7.83
N ILE A 83 26.10 1.46 8.44
CA ILE A 83 27.56 1.46 8.46
C ILE A 83 28.01 1.62 9.90
N SER A 84 28.72 0.62 10.38
CA SER A 84 29.26 0.59 11.73
C SER A 84 30.79 0.77 11.72
N PRO A 85 31.36 1.35 12.78
CA PRO A 85 32.81 1.54 12.91
C PRO A 85 33.57 0.21 13.01
N TRP A 86 32.92 -0.84 13.53
CA TRP A 86 33.45 -2.20 13.61
C TRP A 86 32.39 -3.24 13.27
N ALA A 87 32.82 -4.44 12.88
CA ALA A 87 31.92 -5.58 12.73
C ALA A 87 31.49 -6.12 14.10
N ALA A 88 30.20 -6.32 14.31
CA ALA A 88 29.65 -6.89 15.55
C ALA A 88 28.92 -8.21 15.26
N PRO A 89 28.76 -9.10 16.27
CA PRO A 89 27.96 -10.32 16.08
C PRO A 89 26.54 -9.96 15.61
N GLY A 90 26.16 -10.44 14.42
CA GLY A 90 24.85 -10.20 13.82
C GLY A 90 24.69 -8.86 13.07
N LEU A 91 25.70 -7.99 13.05
CA LEU A 91 25.67 -6.74 12.28
C LEU A 91 26.99 -6.57 11.49
N PRO A 92 26.95 -6.65 10.15
CA PRO A 92 28.14 -6.47 9.34
C PRO A 92 28.61 -5.02 9.40
N LYS A 93 29.89 -4.80 9.06
CA LYS A 93 30.47 -3.45 9.03
C LYS A 93 29.68 -2.52 8.10
N LEU A 94 29.19 -3.07 6.99
CA LEU A 94 28.24 -2.45 6.09
C LEU A 94 27.14 -3.45 5.75
N LEU A 95 25.91 -3.05 5.98
CA LEU A 95 24.71 -3.70 5.46
C LEU A 95 24.07 -2.76 4.44
N HIS A 96 23.83 -3.22 3.22
CA HIS A 96 23.04 -2.49 2.24
C HIS A 96 21.78 -3.27 1.90
N VAL A 97 20.63 -2.63 2.03
CA VAL A 97 19.30 -3.18 1.76
C VAL A 97 18.69 -2.39 0.61
N MET A 98 18.21 -3.09 -0.41
CA MET A 98 17.48 -2.49 -1.53
C MET A 98 16.02 -2.96 -1.49
N MET A 99 15.09 -2.01 -1.53
CA MET A 99 13.66 -2.23 -1.43
C MET A 99 12.96 -1.56 -2.60
N VAL A 100 11.94 -2.22 -3.15
CA VAL A 100 10.97 -1.60 -4.06
C VAL A 100 9.61 -1.72 -3.40
N ASP A 101 8.97 -0.59 -3.17
CA ASP A 101 7.83 -0.45 -2.26
C ASP A 101 8.14 -1.14 -0.93
N ASP A 102 7.31 -2.09 -0.51
CA ASP A 102 7.50 -2.88 0.71
C ASP A 102 8.33 -4.16 0.51
N LEU A 103 8.75 -4.48 -0.73
CA LEU A 103 9.51 -5.68 -1.02
C LEU A 103 11.00 -5.45 -0.81
N VAL A 104 11.57 -6.11 0.21
CA VAL A 104 13.03 -6.24 0.31
C VAL A 104 13.54 -7.15 -0.80
N ARG A 105 14.15 -6.56 -1.82
CA ARG A 105 14.63 -7.24 -3.02
C ARG A 105 15.95 -7.94 -2.79
N SER A 106 16.89 -7.26 -2.16
CA SER A 106 18.24 -7.78 -1.95
C SER A 106 18.94 -7.15 -0.77
N THR A 107 19.88 -7.88 -0.20
CA THR A 107 20.78 -7.38 0.85
C THR A 107 22.22 -7.70 0.51
N TYR A 108 23.11 -6.75 0.71
CA TYR A 108 24.55 -6.94 0.66
C TYR A 108 25.14 -6.86 2.06
N ASP A 109 25.99 -7.85 2.40
CA ASP A 109 26.72 -7.94 3.66
C ASP A 109 28.22 -7.85 3.37
N SER A 110 28.89 -6.85 3.91
CA SER A 110 30.32 -6.61 3.66
C SER A 110 31.26 -7.61 4.33
N ASN A 111 30.82 -8.30 5.39
CA ASN A 111 31.62 -9.32 6.05
C ASN A 111 31.72 -10.56 5.17
N THR A 112 30.63 -10.93 4.51
CA THR A 112 30.58 -12.05 3.56
C THR A 112 30.86 -11.64 2.12
N ARG A 113 30.87 -10.32 1.84
CA ARG A 113 31.01 -9.70 0.50
C ARG A 113 30.03 -10.27 -0.51
N ARG A 114 28.78 -10.46 -0.06
CA ARG A 114 27.75 -11.13 -0.83
C ARG A 114 26.46 -10.33 -0.87
N LEU A 115 26.06 -9.98 -2.09
CA LEU A 115 24.73 -9.52 -2.45
C LEU A 115 23.87 -10.76 -2.64
N ALA A 116 22.81 -10.87 -1.84
CA ALA A 116 21.89 -12.00 -1.87
C ALA A 116 20.46 -11.52 -2.15
N PRO A 117 19.70 -12.26 -2.97
CA PRO A 117 18.26 -12.05 -3.11
C PRO A 117 17.52 -12.24 -1.78
N ARG A 118 16.44 -11.49 -1.58
CA ARG A 118 15.53 -11.62 -0.44
C ARG A 118 14.10 -11.81 -0.91
N SER A 119 13.21 -12.18 0.01
CA SER A 119 11.76 -12.28 -0.26
C SER A 119 11.39 -13.24 -1.41
N GLY A 120 12.24 -14.24 -1.67
CA GLY A 120 12.11 -15.15 -2.82
C GLY A 120 12.32 -14.49 -4.18
N TYR A 121 12.83 -13.26 -4.23
CA TYR A 121 13.09 -12.52 -5.46
C TYR A 121 14.28 -13.11 -6.20
N ASN A 122 14.04 -13.90 -7.23
CA ASN A 122 15.12 -14.51 -8.02
C ASN A 122 14.84 -14.38 -9.52
N PRO A 123 15.14 -13.22 -10.13
CA PRO A 123 15.19 -13.13 -11.59
C PRO A 123 16.32 -14.06 -12.04
N ALA A 124 16.03 -14.99 -12.94
CA ALA A 124 16.95 -16.01 -13.44
C ALA A 124 18.06 -15.40 -14.32
N ASN A 125 18.88 -14.51 -13.77
CA ASN A 125 19.99 -13.85 -14.45
C ASN A 125 21.19 -13.77 -13.50
N GLN A 126 22.09 -14.74 -13.59
CA GLN A 126 23.28 -14.82 -12.75
C GLN A 126 24.26 -13.66 -13.02
N GLU A 127 24.37 -13.18 -14.25
CA GLU A 127 25.24 -12.06 -14.63
C GLU A 127 24.80 -10.77 -13.94
N PHE A 128 23.49 -10.53 -13.86
CA PHE A 128 22.92 -9.38 -13.15
C PHE A 128 23.36 -9.36 -11.68
N TRP A 129 23.24 -10.49 -10.98
CA TRP A 129 23.65 -10.60 -9.58
C TRP A 129 25.16 -10.47 -9.39
N SER A 130 25.96 -11.03 -10.31
CA SER A 130 27.41 -10.88 -10.28
C SER A 130 27.85 -9.42 -10.49
N ALA A 131 27.23 -8.70 -11.44
CA ALA A 131 27.48 -7.28 -11.67
C ALA A 131 27.09 -6.43 -10.46
N GLY A 132 25.91 -6.69 -9.86
CA GLY A 132 25.47 -6.02 -8.64
C GLY A 132 26.42 -6.27 -7.46
N ASN A 133 26.88 -7.51 -7.27
CA ASN A 133 27.83 -7.85 -6.21
C ASN A 133 29.17 -7.13 -6.40
N ALA A 134 29.69 -7.08 -7.63
CA ALA A 134 30.92 -6.34 -7.95
C ALA A 134 30.77 -4.84 -7.65
N ALA A 135 29.62 -4.24 -7.98
CA ALA A 135 29.31 -2.85 -7.66
C ALA A 135 29.29 -2.60 -6.14
N CYS A 136 28.65 -3.48 -5.35
CA CYS A 136 28.65 -3.37 -3.90
C CYS A 136 30.07 -3.52 -3.29
N MET A 137 30.87 -4.47 -3.78
CA MET A 137 32.25 -4.64 -3.30
C MET A 137 33.14 -3.45 -3.64
N ALA A 138 33.00 -2.85 -4.83
CA ALA A 138 33.71 -1.62 -5.18
C ALA A 138 33.33 -0.47 -4.23
N TRP A 139 32.10 -0.51 -3.73
CA TRP A 139 31.55 0.44 -2.78
C TRP A 139 32.11 0.31 -1.35
N ASP A 140 32.54 -0.88 -0.90
CA ASP A 140 33.04 -1.09 0.47
C ASP A 140 34.22 -0.17 0.83
N SER A 141 35.25 -0.12 -0.03
CA SER A 141 36.43 0.72 0.21
C SER A 141 36.08 2.21 0.18
N TRP A 142 35.09 2.57 -0.64
CA TRP A 142 34.62 3.93 -0.78
C TRP A 142 33.88 4.38 0.48
N VAL A 143 33.01 3.51 1.03
CA VAL A 143 32.23 3.83 2.24
C VAL A 143 33.14 4.07 3.41
N GLU A 144 34.14 3.22 3.61
CA GLU A 144 35.05 3.36 4.75
C GLU A 144 35.72 4.73 4.75
N THR A 145 36.31 5.12 3.62
CA THR A 145 37.07 6.38 3.53
C THR A 145 36.17 7.60 3.77
N LYS A 146 34.93 7.54 3.31
CA LYS A 146 34.00 8.69 3.31
C LYS A 146 33.18 8.77 4.59
N TYR A 147 32.83 7.63 5.18
CA TYR A 147 32.36 7.54 6.55
C TYR A 147 33.36 8.23 7.50
N GLN A 148 34.64 7.87 7.41
CA GLN A 148 35.68 8.46 8.26
C GLN A 148 35.78 9.98 8.06
N ALA A 149 35.76 10.47 6.81
CA ALA A 149 35.81 11.90 6.52
C ALA A 149 34.59 12.66 7.08
N LEU A 150 33.38 12.15 6.84
CA LEU A 150 32.14 12.79 7.33
C LEU A 150 32.11 12.82 8.86
N VAL A 151 32.43 11.69 9.50
CA VAL A 151 32.51 11.57 10.95
C VAL A 151 33.54 12.55 11.52
N GLN A 152 34.73 12.63 10.94
CA GLN A 152 35.77 13.56 11.40
C GLN A 152 35.31 15.01 11.37
N GLU A 153 34.62 15.44 10.31
CA GLU A 153 34.19 16.83 10.16
C GLU A 153 33.01 17.20 11.07
N VAL A 154 32.05 16.30 11.20
CA VAL A 154 30.93 16.48 12.15
C VAL A 154 31.47 16.50 13.57
N ASN A 155 32.35 15.56 13.92
CA ASN A 155 32.95 15.47 15.24
C ASN A 155 33.85 16.67 15.57
N ALA A 156 34.57 17.22 14.59
CA ALA A 156 35.35 18.45 14.78
C ALA A 156 34.46 19.67 15.10
N SER A 157 33.22 19.67 14.59
CA SER A 157 32.27 20.76 14.79
C SER A 157 31.38 20.55 16.03
N SER A 158 31.15 19.30 16.43
CA SER A 158 30.36 18.92 17.60
C SER A 158 30.89 17.60 18.17
N PRO A 159 31.91 17.63 19.06
CA PRO A 159 32.55 16.44 19.57
C PRO A 159 31.60 15.54 20.36
N GLN A 160 31.64 14.23 20.08
CA GLN A 160 30.97 13.20 20.87
C GLN A 160 31.99 12.16 21.36
N ALA A 161 31.72 11.60 22.55
CA ALA A 161 32.55 10.55 23.14
C ALA A 161 32.22 9.15 22.58
N GLU A 162 30.99 8.96 22.11
CA GLU A 162 30.53 7.69 21.54
C GLU A 162 30.90 7.58 20.05
N PRO A 163 31.17 6.35 19.57
CA PRO A 163 31.47 6.11 18.17
C PRO A 163 30.22 6.28 17.30
N TYR A 164 30.37 6.93 16.16
CA TYR A 164 29.27 7.21 15.25
C TYR A 164 28.83 5.97 14.47
N HIS A 165 27.52 5.74 14.37
CA HIS A 165 26.91 4.80 13.45
C HIS A 165 26.27 5.59 12.32
N MET A 166 26.61 5.26 11.07
CA MET A 166 26.11 6.02 9.92
C MET A 166 25.00 5.25 9.22
N GLN A 167 23.96 5.98 8.85
CA GLN A 167 22.87 5.49 8.02
C GLN A 167 22.83 6.35 6.75
N ILE A 168 22.77 5.71 5.59
CA ILE A 168 22.51 6.40 4.32
C ILE A 168 21.19 5.85 3.80
N LEU A 169 20.20 6.73 3.69
CA LEU A 169 18.91 6.40 3.10
C LEU A 169 18.76 7.16 1.79
N LYS A 170 18.75 6.43 0.68
CA LYS A 170 18.46 6.97 -0.64
C LYS A 170 17.08 6.50 -1.04
N THR A 171 16.17 7.42 -1.25
CA THR A 171 14.82 7.12 -1.74
C THR A 171 14.63 7.74 -3.11
N CYS A 172 13.82 7.06 -3.91
CA CYS A 172 13.38 7.56 -5.18
C CYS A 172 11.91 7.20 -5.38
N GLU A 173 11.13 8.19 -5.79
CA GLU A 173 9.73 8.09 -6.13
C GLU A 173 9.59 8.14 -7.65
N LEU A 174 8.90 7.15 -8.22
CA LEU A 174 8.45 7.14 -9.61
C LEU A 174 6.94 7.30 -9.59
N ASP A 175 6.44 8.36 -10.22
CA ASP A 175 5.02 8.58 -10.43
C ASP A 175 4.60 7.95 -11.76
N ASP A 176 3.71 6.96 -11.74
CA ASP A 176 3.29 6.22 -12.94
C ASP A 176 2.53 7.09 -13.94
N ALA A 177 1.78 8.08 -13.45
CA ALA A 177 0.93 8.93 -14.28
C ALA A 177 1.75 9.89 -15.14
N THR A 178 2.79 10.46 -14.54
CA THR A 178 3.62 11.52 -15.14
C THR A 178 4.97 11.00 -15.62
N GLY A 179 5.39 9.82 -15.14
CA GLY A 179 6.75 9.31 -15.26
C GLY A 179 7.78 10.15 -14.50
N ALA A 180 7.36 11.11 -13.67
CA ALA A 180 8.24 11.98 -12.92
C ALA A 180 9.04 11.19 -11.90
N VAL A 181 10.31 11.55 -11.72
CA VAL A 181 11.20 10.89 -10.79
C VAL A 181 11.78 11.91 -9.82
N ARG A 182 11.61 11.65 -8.52
CA ARG A 182 12.15 12.48 -7.44
C ARG A 182 13.00 11.61 -6.52
N ALA A 183 14.27 11.95 -6.39
CA ALA A 183 15.20 11.27 -5.49
C ALA A 183 15.64 12.17 -4.33
N VAL A 184 15.77 11.56 -3.15
CA VAL A 184 16.28 12.20 -1.94
C VAL A 184 17.34 11.29 -1.34
N THR A 185 18.45 11.85 -0.88
CA THR A 185 19.46 11.09 -0.11
C THR A 185 19.63 11.74 1.26
N ARG A 186 19.62 10.94 2.32
CA ARG A 186 19.87 11.39 3.68
C ARG A 186 21.05 10.64 4.28
N TYR A 187 21.87 11.38 4.98
CA TYR A 187 22.91 10.84 5.85
C TYR A 187 22.51 11.13 7.28
N SER A 188 22.55 10.11 8.11
CA SER A 188 22.24 10.20 9.53
C SER A 188 23.40 9.61 10.33
N LEU A 189 23.70 10.23 11.47
CA LEU A 189 24.71 9.77 12.41
C LEU A 189 24.05 9.52 13.76
N ASN A 190 24.21 8.32 14.32
CA ASN A 190 23.57 7.89 15.57
C ASN A 190 22.03 8.07 15.56
N GLY A 191 21.40 7.95 14.40
CA GLY A 191 19.95 8.11 14.22
C GLY A 191 19.48 9.55 13.98
N GLU A 192 20.39 10.54 14.02
CA GLU A 192 20.06 11.94 13.73
C GLU A 192 20.45 12.32 12.30
N ASP A 193 19.51 12.88 11.53
CA ASP A 193 19.79 13.36 10.18
C ASP A 193 20.81 14.52 10.23
N VAL A 194 21.90 14.39 9.47
CA VAL A 194 22.97 15.40 9.39
C VAL A 194 23.00 16.12 8.05
N LEU A 195 22.78 15.40 6.95
CA LEU A 195 22.78 15.95 5.59
C LEU A 195 21.62 15.40 4.77
N ARG A 196 21.04 16.23 3.91
CA ARG A 196 20.00 15.84 2.96
C ARG A 196 20.33 16.39 1.57
N TYR A 197 20.35 15.54 0.57
CA TYR A 197 20.34 15.95 -0.84
C TYR A 197 18.93 15.87 -1.40
N GLN A 198 18.54 16.90 -2.16
CA GLN A 198 17.30 16.90 -2.95
C GLN A 198 17.63 17.03 -4.43
N SER A 199 17.12 16.09 -5.23
CA SER A 199 17.41 16.02 -6.68
C SER A 199 16.76 17.14 -7.50
N ASP A 200 15.60 17.63 -7.09
CA ASP A 200 14.88 18.73 -7.74
C ASP A 200 15.67 20.04 -7.72
N GLN A 201 16.37 20.30 -6.62
CA GLN A 201 17.20 21.48 -6.43
C GLN A 201 18.68 21.22 -6.74
N ASN A 202 19.03 19.96 -7.00
CA ASN A 202 20.41 19.49 -7.20
C ASN A 202 21.37 20.05 -6.11
N ARG A 203 20.94 19.95 -4.84
CA ARG A 203 21.61 20.63 -3.73
C ARG A 203 21.61 19.81 -2.43
N TRP A 204 22.71 19.90 -1.69
CA TRP A 204 22.85 19.43 -0.32
C TRP A 204 22.41 20.48 0.69
N PHE A 205 21.66 20.02 1.68
CA PHE A 205 21.19 20.76 2.84
C PHE A 205 21.79 20.15 4.09
N SER A 206 22.08 21.03 5.05
CA SER A 206 22.48 20.64 6.39
C SER A 206 21.24 20.50 7.26
N GLU A 207 21.01 19.33 7.83
CA GLU A 207 19.93 19.11 8.80
C GLU A 207 20.41 19.34 10.24
N HIS A 208 21.72 19.20 10.46
CA HIS A 208 22.36 19.46 11.75
C HIS A 208 23.38 20.61 11.63
N PRO A 209 23.47 21.56 12.58
CA PRO A 209 24.39 22.70 12.49
C PRO A 209 25.87 22.30 12.29
N ALA A 210 26.29 21.20 12.90
CA ALA A 210 27.65 20.67 12.77
C ALA A 210 28.00 20.22 11.33
N ALA A 211 27.01 19.96 10.48
CA ALA A 211 27.21 19.51 9.10
C ALA A 211 27.19 20.66 8.07
N TRP A 212 26.99 21.91 8.50
CA TRP A 212 26.82 23.06 7.59
C TRP A 212 28.01 23.26 6.65
N ARG A 213 29.22 23.20 7.20
CA ARG A 213 30.46 23.34 6.42
C ARG A 213 30.62 22.21 5.41
N VAL A 214 30.16 21.00 5.76
CA VAL A 214 30.19 19.82 4.89
C VAL A 214 29.25 20.04 3.70
N ALA A 215 28.01 20.46 3.96
CA ALA A 215 27.01 20.73 2.91
C ALA A 215 27.49 21.80 1.93
N GLU A 216 28.00 22.93 2.43
CA GLU A 216 28.51 24.02 1.60
C GLU A 216 29.71 23.60 0.75
N ARG A 217 30.62 22.79 1.31
CA ARG A 217 31.76 22.27 0.55
C ARG A 217 31.30 21.33 -0.56
N TRP A 218 30.43 20.36 -0.26
CA TRP A 218 29.90 19.42 -1.27
C TRP A 218 29.15 20.14 -2.40
N ASN A 219 28.40 21.21 -2.08
CA ASN A 219 27.74 22.04 -3.09
C ASN A 219 28.73 22.82 -3.96
N ARG A 220 29.84 23.31 -3.40
CA ARG A 220 30.83 24.11 -4.14
C ARG A 220 31.72 23.28 -5.04
N GLU A 221 32.19 22.15 -4.53
CA GLU A 221 33.15 21.30 -5.24
C GLU A 221 32.49 20.54 -6.39
N GLY A 222 31.15 20.54 -6.45
CA GLY A 222 30.38 19.85 -7.49
C GLY A 222 30.84 18.40 -7.64
N GLU A 223 31.28 17.78 -6.53
CA GLU A 223 32.12 16.59 -6.61
C GLU A 223 31.42 15.53 -7.45
N THR A 224 32.13 14.98 -8.45
CA THR A 224 31.76 13.79 -9.24
C THR A 224 31.29 12.62 -8.35
N PHE A 225 31.76 12.61 -7.10
CA PHE A 225 31.34 11.80 -5.96
C PHE A 225 29.82 11.74 -5.72
N THR A 226 29.12 12.87 -5.83
CA THR A 226 27.67 12.95 -5.63
C THR A 226 26.94 12.23 -6.76
N VAL A 227 27.37 12.41 -8.01
CA VAL A 227 26.73 11.82 -9.19
C VAL A 227 26.72 10.29 -9.17
N TRP A 228 27.82 9.65 -8.75
CA TRP A 228 27.92 8.18 -8.64
C TRP A 228 27.12 7.58 -7.48
N ASN A 229 26.79 8.42 -6.52
CA ASN A 229 26.28 8.01 -5.22
C ASN A 229 24.77 8.30 -5.07
N LEU A 230 24.25 9.20 -5.88
CA LEU A 230 22.82 9.49 -5.96
C LEU A 230 22.09 8.44 -6.80
N ILE A 231 20.83 8.20 -6.47
CA ILE A 231 19.95 7.41 -7.34
C ILE A 231 19.66 8.25 -8.58
N GLN A 232 20.15 7.77 -9.72
CA GLN A 232 19.85 8.37 -11.01
C GLN A 232 18.41 8.05 -11.43
N PRO A 233 17.67 8.97 -12.07
CA PRO A 233 16.28 8.72 -12.48
C PRO A 233 16.08 7.44 -13.29
N GLN A 234 16.98 7.15 -14.23
CA GLN A 234 16.95 5.95 -15.05
C GLN A 234 17.17 4.66 -14.23
N HIS A 235 18.02 4.69 -13.19
CA HIS A 235 18.20 3.55 -12.30
C HIS A 235 16.93 3.32 -11.48
N CYS A 236 16.34 4.39 -10.95
CA CYS A 236 15.11 4.32 -10.19
C CYS A 236 14.00 3.63 -10.99
N ARG A 237 13.73 4.13 -12.19
CA ARG A 237 12.74 3.56 -13.09
C ARG A 237 13.05 2.09 -13.41
N PHE A 238 14.28 1.80 -13.82
CA PHE A 238 14.69 0.44 -14.18
C PHE A 238 14.43 -0.58 -13.06
N PHE A 239 14.82 -0.27 -11.82
CA PHE A 239 14.64 -1.22 -10.71
C PHE A 239 13.18 -1.36 -10.28
N ILE A 240 12.40 -0.29 -10.34
CA ILE A 240 10.96 -0.34 -10.08
C ILE A 240 10.28 -1.24 -11.12
N GLU A 241 10.39 -0.90 -12.42
CA GLU A 241 9.76 -1.64 -13.51
C GLU A 241 10.17 -3.13 -13.54
N LEU A 242 11.43 -3.43 -13.22
CA LEU A 242 11.93 -4.81 -13.13
C LEU A 242 11.34 -5.60 -11.94
N THR A 243 10.85 -4.92 -10.91
CA THR A 243 10.37 -5.56 -9.67
C THR A 243 8.85 -5.63 -9.58
N LEU A 244 8.12 -4.66 -10.15
CA LEU A 244 6.66 -4.60 -10.09
C LEU A 244 5.95 -5.90 -10.52
N PRO A 245 6.33 -6.56 -11.63
CA PRO A 245 5.68 -7.82 -12.02
C PRO A 245 5.79 -8.93 -10.97
N PHE A 246 6.90 -8.95 -10.22
CA PHE A 246 7.08 -9.91 -9.13
C PHE A 246 6.24 -9.54 -7.90
N ILE A 247 6.16 -8.24 -7.56
CA ILE A 247 5.33 -7.75 -6.45
C ILE A 247 3.85 -8.06 -6.71
N ALA A 248 3.38 -7.80 -7.94
CA ALA A 248 2.00 -8.04 -8.34
C ALA A 248 1.55 -9.51 -8.18
N GLN A 249 2.48 -10.46 -8.25
CA GLN A 249 2.22 -11.89 -8.08
C GLN A 249 2.28 -12.35 -6.61
N LYS A 250 2.70 -11.47 -5.68
CA LYS A 250 2.84 -11.79 -4.27
C LYS A 250 1.60 -11.35 -3.50
N THR A 251 0.90 -12.33 -2.95
CA THR A 251 -0.24 -12.12 -2.06
C THR A 251 -0.17 -13.12 -0.93
N ALA A 252 -0.49 -12.68 0.29
CA ALA A 252 -0.64 -13.58 1.44
C ALA A 252 -1.93 -13.21 2.17
N GLN A 253 -2.84 -14.16 2.40
CA GLN A 253 -4.13 -13.85 3.02
C GLN A 253 -3.98 -13.58 4.53
N PRO A 254 -4.69 -12.59 5.10
CA PRO A 254 -4.66 -12.33 6.53
C PRO A 254 -5.24 -13.50 7.33
N SER A 255 -4.60 -13.79 8.47
CA SER A 255 -5.19 -14.56 9.55
C SER A 255 -5.70 -13.59 10.61
N VAL A 256 -6.97 -13.75 11.01
CA VAL A 256 -7.63 -12.90 12.00
C VAL A 256 -7.87 -13.68 13.29
N ARG A 257 -7.54 -13.08 14.44
CA ARG A 257 -7.85 -13.61 15.76
C ARG A 257 -8.39 -12.50 16.65
N VAL A 258 -9.46 -12.81 17.38
CA VAL A 258 -10.05 -11.89 18.36
C VAL A 258 -9.75 -12.42 19.76
N ALA A 259 -9.24 -11.53 20.62
CA ALA A 259 -9.00 -11.80 22.02
C ALA A 259 -9.79 -10.82 22.89
N LEU A 260 -10.40 -11.35 23.95
CA LEU A 260 -10.95 -10.53 25.02
C LEU A 260 -9.87 -10.27 26.06
N VAL A 261 -9.58 -9.00 26.31
CA VAL A 261 -8.70 -8.57 27.40
C VAL A 261 -9.60 -8.17 28.58
N PRO A 262 -9.51 -8.88 29.73
CA PRO A 262 -10.26 -8.51 30.93
C PRO A 262 -9.89 -7.11 31.40
N GLY A 263 -10.87 -6.34 31.86
CA GLY A 263 -10.62 -5.05 32.49
C GLY A 263 -9.98 -5.22 33.87
N THR A 264 -9.25 -4.20 34.31
CA THR A 264 -8.74 -4.04 35.68
C THR A 264 -9.25 -2.72 36.27
N GLN A 265 -8.91 -2.41 37.53
CA GLN A 265 -9.32 -1.13 38.14
C GLN A 265 -8.83 0.09 37.35
N ASP A 266 -7.69 -0.03 36.66
CA ASP A 266 -7.06 1.06 35.91
C ASP A 266 -7.22 0.95 34.39
N ARG A 267 -7.84 -0.13 33.88
CA ARG A 267 -7.99 -0.36 32.44
C ARG A 267 -9.36 -0.91 32.08
N PRO A 268 -10.06 -0.30 31.12
CA PRO A 268 -11.34 -0.83 30.65
C PRO A 268 -11.15 -2.19 30.01
N ARG A 269 -12.22 -2.98 30.03
CA ARG A 269 -12.29 -4.26 29.32
C ARG A 269 -12.27 -3.97 27.82
N CYS A 270 -11.49 -4.69 27.04
CA CYS A 270 -11.40 -4.44 25.60
C CYS A 270 -11.41 -5.71 24.76
N LEU A 271 -11.84 -5.58 23.51
CA LEU A 271 -11.62 -6.57 22.46
C LEU A 271 -10.43 -6.14 21.64
N VAL A 272 -9.52 -7.08 21.36
CA VAL A 272 -8.36 -6.87 20.50
C VAL A 272 -8.47 -7.78 19.30
N CYS A 273 -8.50 -7.20 18.12
CA CYS A 273 -8.40 -7.92 16.86
C CYS A 273 -6.96 -7.91 16.40
N HIS A 274 -6.35 -9.08 16.30
CA HIS A 274 -5.03 -9.27 15.73
C HIS A 274 -5.17 -9.84 14.33
N VAL A 275 -4.70 -9.07 13.35
CA VAL A 275 -4.65 -9.45 11.95
C VAL A 275 -3.19 -9.59 11.57
N THR A 276 -2.78 -10.72 11.00
CA THR A 276 -1.36 -11.00 10.69
C THR A 276 -1.22 -11.89 9.46
N GLY A 277 -0.04 -11.89 8.85
CA GLY A 277 0.28 -12.76 7.71
C GLY A 277 -0.20 -12.22 6.38
N PHE A 278 -0.57 -10.93 6.31
CA PHE A 278 -1.05 -10.31 5.08
C PHE A 278 0.07 -9.62 4.28
N TYR A 279 -0.05 -9.70 2.96
CA TYR A 279 0.74 -8.92 1.99
C TYR A 279 -0.08 -8.72 0.71
N PRO A 280 -0.07 -7.55 0.04
CA PRO A 280 0.71 -6.32 0.34
C PRO A 280 0.29 -5.63 1.64
N ARG A 281 1.01 -4.55 1.99
CA ARG A 281 0.85 -3.83 3.26
C ARG A 281 -0.54 -3.24 3.46
N ASP A 282 -1.22 -2.84 2.39
CA ASP A 282 -2.51 -2.18 2.48
C ASP A 282 -3.61 -3.15 2.95
N ILE A 283 -4.24 -2.78 4.06
CA ILE A 283 -5.36 -3.51 4.66
C ILE A 283 -6.23 -2.52 5.44
N GLU A 284 -7.52 -2.80 5.48
CA GLU A 284 -8.47 -2.11 6.34
C GLU A 284 -9.02 -3.11 7.36
N VAL A 285 -9.05 -2.69 8.62
CA VAL A 285 -9.52 -3.52 9.74
C VAL A 285 -10.55 -2.72 10.52
N ILE A 286 -11.77 -3.23 10.55
CA ILE A 286 -12.91 -2.59 11.19
C ILE A 286 -13.54 -3.51 12.22
N TRP A 287 -14.21 -2.89 13.17
CA TRP A 287 -15.12 -3.57 14.09
C TRP A 287 -16.56 -3.32 13.64
N GLU A 288 -17.34 -4.39 13.59
CA GLU A 288 -18.78 -4.35 13.31
C GLU A 288 -19.57 -4.85 14.51
N ARG A 289 -20.77 -4.32 14.69
CA ARG A 289 -21.78 -4.79 15.63
C ARG A 289 -23.12 -4.85 14.94
N GLY A 290 -23.72 -6.04 14.87
CA GLY A 290 -25.00 -6.24 14.18
C GLY A 290 -24.98 -5.82 12.70
N GLY A 291 -23.84 -5.96 12.02
CA GLY A 291 -23.65 -5.56 10.61
C GLY A 291 -23.43 -4.05 10.39
N GLN A 292 -23.30 -3.26 11.45
CA GLN A 292 -22.93 -1.84 11.35
C GLN A 292 -21.53 -1.60 11.89
N VAL A 293 -20.77 -0.72 11.23
CA VAL A 293 -19.44 -0.31 11.66
C VAL A 293 -19.52 0.37 13.04
N VAL A 294 -18.66 -0.06 13.96
CA VAL A 294 -18.55 0.54 15.29
C VAL A 294 -17.79 1.86 15.16
N HIS A 295 -18.54 2.96 15.27
CA HIS A 295 -17.99 4.31 15.32
C HIS A 295 -17.62 4.68 16.78
N GLY A 296 -16.37 5.05 17.03
CA GLY A 296 -15.86 5.36 18.38
C GLY A 296 -14.33 5.37 18.45
N GLU A 297 -13.78 5.54 19.66
CA GLU A 297 -12.34 5.43 19.89
C GLU A 297 -11.87 3.99 19.66
N GLN A 298 -11.11 3.80 18.58
CA GLN A 298 -10.41 2.56 18.29
C GLN A 298 -8.91 2.83 18.46
N LEU A 299 -8.22 1.95 19.19
CA LEU A 299 -6.78 2.02 19.32
C LEU A 299 -6.16 1.05 18.32
N THR A 300 -5.18 1.52 17.55
CA THR A 300 -4.41 0.66 16.64
C THR A 300 -2.94 0.57 17.06
N SER A 301 -2.29 -0.55 16.71
CA SER A 301 -0.83 -0.65 16.72
C SER A 301 -0.17 0.04 15.53
N GLY A 302 -0.93 0.44 14.51
CA GLY A 302 -0.39 0.66 13.17
C GLY A 302 0.05 -0.66 12.51
N ILE A 303 0.44 -0.59 11.24
CA ILE A 303 0.92 -1.76 10.48
C ILE A 303 2.40 -2.00 10.79
N LEU A 304 2.69 -3.19 11.30
CA LEU A 304 4.03 -3.63 11.71
C LEU A 304 4.49 -4.82 10.85
N PRO A 305 5.80 -4.95 10.55
CA PRO A 305 6.33 -6.11 9.83
C PRO A 305 6.40 -7.36 10.73
N ASN A 306 6.25 -8.55 10.14
CA ASN A 306 6.42 -9.84 10.84
C ASN A 306 7.87 -10.38 10.82
N GLY A 307 8.79 -9.70 10.15
CA GLY A 307 10.16 -10.19 9.93
C GLY A 307 10.30 -11.12 8.73
N ASP A 308 9.19 -11.46 8.07
CA ASP A 308 9.12 -12.00 6.72
C ASP A 308 8.52 -10.96 5.76
N LEU A 309 7.98 -11.40 4.62
CA LEU A 309 7.32 -10.51 3.65
C LEU A 309 5.98 -9.96 4.15
N THR A 310 5.41 -10.51 5.22
CA THR A 310 4.05 -10.20 5.66
C THR A 310 4.01 -9.16 6.78
N PHE A 311 2.81 -8.62 6.98
CA PHE A 311 2.52 -7.59 7.97
C PHE A 311 1.52 -8.07 9.01
N GLN A 312 1.44 -7.30 10.09
CA GLN A 312 0.47 -7.45 11.16
C GLN A 312 -0.07 -6.09 11.62
N ILE A 313 -1.29 -6.09 12.14
CA ILE A 313 -1.95 -4.94 12.75
C ILE A 313 -2.84 -5.42 13.91
N GLN A 314 -2.93 -4.62 14.95
CA GLN A 314 -3.89 -4.79 16.04
C GLN A 314 -4.85 -3.61 16.05
N VAL A 315 -6.14 -3.89 16.15
CA VAL A 315 -7.19 -2.89 16.32
C VAL A 315 -8.06 -3.30 17.51
N SER A 316 -8.18 -2.42 18.49
CA SER A 316 -8.92 -2.69 19.72
C SER A 316 -10.01 -1.68 19.99
N ILE A 317 -11.11 -2.17 20.54
CA ILE A 317 -12.24 -1.38 21.04
C ILE A 317 -12.45 -1.63 22.52
N GLU A 318 -12.79 -0.59 23.26
CA GLU A 318 -13.22 -0.72 24.64
C GLU A 318 -14.67 -1.20 24.69
N LEU A 319 -14.94 -2.16 25.58
CA LEU A 319 -16.28 -2.60 25.88
C LEU A 319 -16.83 -1.74 27.02
N GLY A 320 -17.92 -1.02 26.76
CA GLY A 320 -18.64 -0.27 27.79
C GLY A 320 -19.16 -1.16 28.93
N GLN A 321 -19.62 -0.54 30.02
CA GLN A 321 -20.15 -1.26 31.18
C GLN A 321 -21.53 -1.89 30.95
N GLU A 322 -22.27 -1.45 29.93
CA GLU A 322 -23.65 -1.88 29.68
C GLU A 322 -23.70 -3.14 28.80
N GLY A 323 -24.17 -4.26 29.38
CA GLY A 323 -25.02 -5.31 28.79
C GLY A 323 -24.61 -6.05 27.51
N VAL A 324 -23.68 -5.54 26.72
CA VAL A 324 -23.34 -6.01 25.39
C VAL A 324 -22.27 -7.09 25.49
N GLY A 325 -22.57 -8.26 24.94
CA GLY A 325 -21.66 -9.39 24.96
C GLY A 325 -20.48 -9.19 24.00
N PRO A 326 -19.28 -9.73 24.32
CA PRO A 326 -18.17 -9.81 23.38
C PRO A 326 -18.54 -10.45 22.02
N ALA A 327 -19.53 -11.35 22.03
CA ALA A 327 -19.98 -12.12 20.87
C ALA A 327 -20.78 -11.31 19.83
N GLU A 328 -21.22 -10.09 20.18
CA GLU A 328 -21.95 -9.22 19.23
C GLU A 328 -21.02 -8.42 18.32
N HIS A 329 -19.72 -8.44 18.60
CA HIS A 329 -18.70 -7.72 17.85
C HIS A 329 -17.95 -8.66 16.90
N VAL A 330 -17.82 -8.24 15.66
CA VAL A 330 -17.09 -8.96 14.61
C VAL A 330 -15.94 -8.08 14.16
N CYS A 331 -14.73 -8.64 14.11
CA CYS A 331 -13.62 -7.98 13.45
C CYS A 331 -13.57 -8.41 11.99
N VAL A 332 -13.58 -7.44 11.09
CA VAL A 332 -13.50 -7.67 9.65
C VAL A 332 -12.22 -7.06 9.13
N ALA A 333 -11.42 -7.85 8.43
CA ALA A 333 -10.20 -7.42 7.77
C ALA A 333 -10.35 -7.64 6.28
N TYR A 334 -10.25 -6.58 5.48
CA TYR A 334 -10.35 -6.66 4.04
C TYR A 334 -9.26 -5.83 3.37
N ARG A 335 -8.91 -6.24 2.15
CA ARG A 335 -8.07 -5.41 1.29
C ARG A 335 -8.95 -4.37 0.63
N PRO A 336 -8.65 -3.07 0.74
CA PRO A 336 -9.29 -2.09 -0.12
C PRO A 336 -8.98 -2.46 -1.57
N VAL A 337 -10.00 -2.84 -2.33
CA VAL A 337 -9.87 -3.00 -3.78
C VAL A 337 -9.87 -1.59 -4.35
N HIS A 338 -8.69 -1.03 -4.56
CA HIS A 338 -8.57 0.21 -5.31
C HIS A 338 -9.00 -0.09 -6.74
N GLY A 339 -10.16 0.46 -7.12
CA GLY A 339 -10.93 0.16 -8.34
C GLY A 339 -10.05 -0.24 -9.53
N SER A 340 -9.86 -1.54 -9.68
CA SER A 340 -9.33 -2.13 -10.88
C SER A 340 -10.52 -2.79 -11.56
N LEU A 341 -10.78 -2.42 -12.82
CA LEU A 341 -11.66 -3.19 -13.68
C LEU A 341 -11.08 -4.61 -13.72
N VAL A 342 -11.72 -5.55 -13.02
CA VAL A 342 -11.34 -6.95 -13.11
C VAL A 342 -11.71 -7.40 -14.51
N PRO A 343 -10.74 -7.85 -15.34
CA PRO A 343 -11.06 -8.39 -16.65
C PRO A 343 -12.07 -9.53 -16.47
N ARG A 344 -13.09 -9.63 -17.33
CA ARG A 344 -14.15 -10.66 -17.23
C ARG A 344 -13.62 -12.08 -17.07
N LYS A 345 -12.48 -12.40 -17.70
CA LYS A 345 -11.76 -13.69 -17.55
C LYS A 345 -11.34 -14.02 -16.10
N ASP A 346 -11.20 -13.01 -15.26
CA ASP A 346 -10.74 -13.07 -13.87
C ASP A 346 -11.90 -12.89 -12.87
N SER A 347 -13.13 -12.61 -13.35
CA SER A 347 -14.38 -12.49 -12.57
C SER A 347 -15.44 -13.49 -13.07
N LEU A 348 -15.05 -14.76 -13.17
CA LEU A 348 -15.92 -15.84 -13.67
C LEU A 348 -17.24 -15.90 -12.90
N GLY A 349 -18.35 -16.00 -13.64
CA GLY A 349 -19.69 -16.08 -13.07
C GLY A 349 -20.25 -14.75 -12.54
N THR A 350 -19.62 -13.62 -12.86
CA THR A 350 -20.13 -12.29 -12.50
C THR A 350 -20.69 -11.56 -13.71
N ASP A 351 -21.96 -11.18 -13.66
CA ASP A 351 -22.62 -10.38 -14.71
C ASP A 351 -23.37 -9.20 -14.11
N ILE A 352 -23.41 -8.10 -14.86
CA ILE A 352 -24.10 -6.86 -14.46
C ILE A 352 -25.03 -6.43 -15.58
N PHE A 353 -26.31 -6.25 -15.25
CA PHE A 353 -27.30 -5.72 -16.18
C PHE A 353 -28.32 -4.86 -15.45
N ARG A 354 -29.12 -4.10 -16.21
CA ARG A 354 -30.20 -3.28 -15.67
C ARG A 354 -31.53 -3.75 -16.23
N ASN A 355 -32.51 -4.01 -15.35
CA ASN A 355 -33.89 -4.30 -15.72
C ASN A 355 -34.85 -3.23 -15.16
N ASP A 356 -36.16 -3.46 -15.35
CA ASP A 356 -37.23 -2.60 -14.82
C ASP A 356 -37.21 -2.48 -13.27
N ASN A 357 -36.67 -3.49 -12.59
CA ASN A 357 -36.47 -3.52 -11.14
C ASN A 357 -35.13 -2.91 -10.66
N GLY A 358 -34.32 -2.36 -11.57
CA GLY A 358 -33.08 -1.63 -11.24
C GLY A 358 -31.79 -2.34 -11.67
N ASP A 359 -30.69 -2.02 -10.99
CA ASP A 359 -29.36 -2.59 -11.28
C ASP A 359 -29.23 -3.98 -10.66
N CYS A 360 -28.80 -4.96 -11.45
CA CYS A 360 -28.62 -6.34 -11.03
C CYS A 360 -27.16 -6.77 -11.18
N ILE A 361 -26.61 -7.38 -10.13
CA ILE A 361 -25.28 -8.00 -10.13
C ILE A 361 -25.46 -9.48 -9.81
N VAL A 362 -25.16 -10.36 -10.74
CA VAL A 362 -25.30 -11.82 -10.56
C VAL A 362 -23.95 -12.43 -10.24
N HIS A 363 -23.90 -13.29 -9.22
CA HIS A 363 -22.78 -14.20 -8.94
C HIS A 363 -23.26 -15.64 -9.11
N SER A 364 -23.15 -16.15 -10.34
CA SER A 364 -23.66 -17.47 -10.74
C SER A 364 -22.91 -18.63 -10.08
N ASP A 365 -21.64 -18.41 -9.74
CA ASP A 365 -20.74 -19.31 -9.02
C ASP A 365 -21.09 -19.42 -7.53
N LEU A 366 -21.49 -18.30 -6.92
CA LEU A 366 -21.96 -18.23 -5.53
C LEU A 366 -23.46 -18.55 -5.39
N GLY A 367 -24.19 -18.64 -6.50
CA GLY A 367 -25.61 -18.94 -6.52
C GLY A 367 -26.48 -17.81 -5.96
N CYS A 368 -26.04 -16.56 -6.09
CA CYS A 368 -26.75 -15.39 -5.58
C CYS A 368 -26.76 -14.23 -6.58
N TYR A 369 -27.63 -13.26 -6.33
CA TYR A 369 -27.65 -12.01 -7.06
C TYR A 369 -28.01 -10.84 -6.14
N LEU A 370 -27.49 -9.68 -6.47
CA LEU A 370 -27.81 -8.39 -5.88
C LEU A 370 -28.82 -7.68 -6.78
N GLN A 371 -29.86 -7.11 -6.17
CA GLN A 371 -30.79 -6.21 -6.84
C GLN A 371 -30.76 -4.85 -6.12
N MET A 372 -30.54 -3.78 -6.89
CA MET A 372 -30.53 -2.41 -6.41
C MET A 372 -31.69 -1.64 -7.05
N GLU A 373 -32.72 -1.35 -6.25
CA GLU A 373 -33.80 -0.44 -6.65
C GLU A 373 -33.27 1.00 -6.61
N LEU A 374 -33.66 1.83 -7.58
CA LEU A 374 -33.24 3.23 -7.70
C LEU A 374 -33.49 3.98 -6.38
N LEU A 375 -32.41 4.16 -5.60
CA LEU A 375 -32.27 4.95 -4.37
C LEU A 375 -32.65 4.31 -3.02
N GLU A 376 -33.00 3.02 -2.91
CA GLU A 376 -33.19 2.36 -1.60
C GLU A 376 -32.75 0.87 -1.56
N ASN A 377 -32.21 0.46 -0.40
CA ASN A 377 -31.91 -0.91 0.09
C ASN A 377 -31.37 -1.94 -0.93
N ILE A 378 -30.07 -2.25 -0.81
CA ILE A 378 -29.44 -3.42 -1.43
C ILE A 378 -30.04 -4.71 -0.86
N LYS A 379 -30.56 -5.59 -1.72
CA LYS A 379 -31.01 -6.94 -1.32
C LYS A 379 -30.16 -8.00 -2.02
N ILE A 380 -29.56 -8.89 -1.21
CA ILE A 380 -28.92 -10.11 -1.70
C ILE A 380 -29.96 -11.22 -1.69
N GLN A 381 -30.18 -11.84 -2.84
CA GLN A 381 -31.12 -12.94 -3.01
C GLN A 381 -30.40 -14.17 -3.54
N ARG A 382 -30.98 -15.35 -3.29
CA ARG A 382 -30.47 -16.60 -3.87
C ARG A 382 -31.02 -16.79 -5.27
N LEU A 383 -30.17 -17.23 -6.19
CA LEU A 383 -30.60 -17.73 -7.49
C LEU A 383 -31.38 -19.03 -7.28
N HIS A 384 -32.47 -19.18 -8.00
CA HIS A 384 -33.16 -20.46 -8.12
C HIS A 384 -32.17 -21.53 -8.60
N PRO A 385 -32.22 -22.80 -8.13
CA PRO A 385 -31.26 -23.83 -8.55
C PRO A 385 -31.13 -24.03 -10.06
N LEU A 386 -32.20 -23.80 -10.83
CA LEU A 386 -32.20 -23.89 -12.30
C LEU A 386 -31.66 -22.63 -13.00
N CYS A 387 -31.52 -21.54 -12.27
CA CYS A 387 -30.96 -20.28 -12.71
C CYS A 387 -29.49 -20.14 -12.27
N GLN A 388 -28.85 -21.20 -11.77
CA GLN A 388 -27.45 -21.19 -11.32
C GLN A 388 -26.49 -21.75 -12.39
N GLY A 389 -25.24 -21.27 -12.34
CA GLY A 389 -24.18 -21.70 -13.25
C GLY A 389 -24.52 -21.46 -14.72
N GLY A 390 -25.15 -20.33 -15.04
CA GLY A 390 -25.14 -19.76 -16.37
C GLY A 390 -23.77 -19.15 -16.69
N ASP A 391 -23.44 -19.15 -17.97
CA ASP A 391 -22.22 -18.54 -18.51
C ASP A 391 -22.39 -17.02 -18.60
N ASP A 392 -23.60 -16.55 -18.95
CA ASP A 392 -23.99 -15.14 -18.98
C ASP A 392 -25.40 -14.91 -18.44
N TYR A 393 -25.61 -13.76 -17.81
CA TYR A 393 -26.92 -13.24 -17.41
C TYR A 393 -27.15 -11.86 -18.01
N LEU A 394 -28.26 -11.72 -18.75
CA LEU A 394 -28.58 -10.51 -19.51
C LEU A 394 -30.00 -10.06 -19.18
N GLY A 395 -30.21 -8.74 -19.12
CA GLY A 395 -31.52 -8.12 -18.97
C GLY A 395 -31.51 -6.69 -19.49
N CYS A 396 -32.69 -6.15 -19.76
CA CYS A 396 -32.85 -4.79 -20.27
C CYS A 396 -34.02 -4.10 -19.56
N VAL A 397 -33.98 -2.77 -19.44
CA VAL A 397 -35.07 -1.98 -18.84
C VAL A 397 -36.38 -2.11 -19.63
N GLU A 398 -36.28 -2.29 -20.94
CA GLU A 398 -37.42 -2.33 -21.86
C GLU A 398 -38.04 -3.74 -21.97
N ASP A 399 -37.37 -4.76 -21.44
CA ASP A 399 -37.80 -6.16 -21.51
C ASP A 399 -37.85 -6.76 -20.08
N PRO A 400 -39.02 -7.20 -19.60
CA PRO A 400 -39.14 -7.80 -18.27
C PRO A 400 -38.45 -9.17 -18.16
N ASN A 401 -37.93 -9.71 -19.27
CA ASN A 401 -37.25 -11.00 -19.28
C ASN A 401 -35.75 -10.86 -18.99
N ILE A 402 -35.24 -11.86 -18.28
CA ILE A 402 -33.84 -12.10 -17.99
C ILE A 402 -33.42 -13.36 -18.73
N TYR A 403 -32.30 -13.27 -19.44
CA TYR A 403 -31.76 -14.33 -20.28
C TYR A 403 -30.52 -14.92 -19.62
N ILE A 404 -30.54 -16.23 -19.40
CA ILE A 404 -29.44 -16.99 -18.80
C ILE A 404 -28.86 -17.86 -19.90
N ILE A 405 -27.68 -17.53 -20.40
CA ILE A 405 -26.99 -18.31 -21.41
C ILE A 405 -26.23 -19.45 -20.72
N LYS A 406 -26.32 -20.64 -21.31
CA LYS A 406 -25.56 -21.81 -20.87
C LYS A 406 -25.22 -22.70 -22.06
N GLY A 407 -23.95 -22.70 -22.44
CA GLY A 407 -23.42 -23.41 -23.60
C GLY A 407 -24.04 -22.94 -24.91
N SER A 408 -24.87 -23.79 -25.52
CA SER A 408 -25.57 -23.52 -26.80
C SER A 408 -27.05 -23.20 -26.62
N SER A 409 -27.50 -22.98 -25.40
CA SER A 409 -28.90 -22.69 -25.08
C SER A 409 -29.01 -21.43 -24.21
N TYR A 410 -30.19 -20.83 -24.20
CA TYR A 410 -30.52 -19.77 -23.26
C TYR A 410 -31.88 -20.03 -22.60
N ARG A 411 -31.96 -19.76 -21.31
CA ARG A 411 -33.18 -19.80 -20.51
C ARG A 411 -33.71 -18.39 -20.31
N VAL A 412 -35.03 -18.23 -20.41
CA VAL A 412 -35.73 -16.96 -20.20
C VAL A 412 -36.54 -17.05 -18.92
N VAL A 413 -36.30 -16.14 -17.98
CA VAL A 413 -37.03 -16.02 -16.70
C VAL A 413 -37.42 -14.57 -16.45
N LYS A 414 -38.41 -14.30 -15.59
CA LYS A 414 -38.75 -12.92 -15.17
C LYS A 414 -38.14 -12.53 -13.84
N ASP A 415 -37.81 -13.54 -13.02
CA ASP A 415 -37.26 -13.38 -11.67
C ASP A 415 -36.21 -14.47 -11.48
N LEU A 416 -34.98 -14.08 -11.11
CA LEU A 416 -33.87 -15.01 -10.92
C LEU A 416 -34.02 -15.90 -9.67
N SER A 417 -34.88 -15.53 -8.73
CA SER A 417 -35.20 -16.31 -7.53
C SER A 417 -36.25 -17.40 -7.78
N MET A 418 -36.92 -17.35 -8.94
CA MET A 418 -38.01 -18.26 -9.34
C MET A 418 -37.71 -18.88 -10.71
N ASP A 419 -38.41 -19.96 -11.07
CA ASP A 419 -38.37 -20.56 -12.43
C ASP A 419 -39.78 -20.71 -13.02
N GLU A 420 -40.72 -19.92 -12.52
CA GLU A 420 -42.10 -19.93 -13.00
C GLU A 420 -42.16 -19.36 -14.43
N GLU A 421 -42.80 -20.10 -15.34
CA GLU A 421 -42.94 -19.78 -16.76
C GLU A 421 -41.62 -19.80 -17.58
N ALA A 422 -40.54 -20.36 -17.04
CA ALA A 422 -39.26 -20.37 -17.72
C ALA A 422 -39.29 -21.17 -19.04
N LYS A 423 -38.69 -20.60 -20.09
CA LYS A 423 -38.56 -21.25 -21.40
C LYS A 423 -37.09 -21.36 -21.78
N VAL A 424 -36.71 -22.52 -22.33
CA VAL A 424 -35.36 -22.77 -22.83
C VAL A 424 -35.39 -22.81 -24.35
N TYR A 425 -34.45 -22.12 -24.96
CA TYR A 425 -34.30 -21.99 -26.40
C TYR A 425 -32.87 -22.35 -26.81
N GLU A 426 -32.73 -22.85 -28.03
CA GLU A 426 -31.41 -23.04 -28.64
C GLU A 426 -30.88 -21.69 -29.15
N LEU A 427 -29.61 -21.40 -28.87
CA LEU A 427 -28.93 -20.26 -29.46
C LEU A 427 -28.73 -20.49 -30.96
N HIS A 428 -28.78 -19.40 -31.71
CA HIS A 428 -28.38 -19.45 -33.10
C HIS A 428 -26.90 -19.87 -33.19
N PRO A 429 -26.48 -20.75 -34.13
CA PRO A 429 -25.10 -21.25 -34.22
C PRO A 429 -24.03 -20.15 -34.28
N SER A 430 -24.36 -18.98 -34.85
CA SER A 430 -23.47 -17.81 -34.93
C SER A 430 -23.31 -17.05 -33.62
N CYS A 431 -24.11 -17.35 -32.60
CA CYS A 431 -24.08 -16.73 -31.27
C CYS A 431 -23.47 -17.65 -30.21
N CYS A 432 -23.01 -18.85 -30.60
CA CYS A 432 -22.35 -19.80 -29.71
C CYS A 432 -20.85 -19.48 -29.60
N GLY A 433 -20.29 -19.46 -28.38
CA GLY A 433 -18.84 -19.38 -28.14
C GLY A 433 -18.22 -17.97 -28.20
N GLY A 434 -19.01 -16.92 -27.93
CA GLY A 434 -18.58 -15.51 -27.99
C GLY A 434 -17.45 -15.10 -27.04
N ASP A 435 -17.14 -15.91 -26.02
CA ASP A 435 -16.07 -15.65 -25.04
C ASP A 435 -14.64 -15.97 -25.53
N THR A 436 -14.44 -16.33 -26.81
CA THR A 436 -13.15 -16.84 -27.33
C THR A 436 -12.25 -15.83 -28.07
N THR A 437 -12.52 -14.53 -28.00
CA THR A 437 -11.66 -13.49 -28.61
C THR A 437 -11.20 -12.43 -27.63
#